data_AF-A0A8E0IDF8-F1
#
_entry.id   AF-A0A8E0IDF8-F1
#
_cell.length_a   1.000
_cell.length_b   1.000
_cell.length_c   1.000
_cell.angle_alpha   90.00
_cell.angle_beta   90.00
_cell.angle_gamma   90.00
#
_symmetry.space_group_name_H-M   'P 1'
#
loop_
_entity.id
_entity.type
_entity.pdbx_description
1 polymer ?
#
loop_
_entity_poly.entity_id
_entity_poly.type
_entity_poly.pdbx_seq_one_letter_code
_entity_poly.pdbx_strand_id
1 'polypeptide(L)'
;MAIGTTKRPTVDGLNANHNRLNMHYISNAYGYTVYYSVGATAKEFNASTLASETPYATFNKTAYVSTAAAVTAVNHHAQETGLPVIDLGSGVQGTIDRGAGQAYLTWQAGRWSVTVHASPVMGQDPVAMSKQLVALFNQYSLPIPSQVGAANFDVTDNGLNQTITWQEGAILYKVSARSAETAIKMAS
;
A
#
# COMPACT_ATOMS: atom_id res chain seq x y z
N MET A 1 11.14 -12.94 13.58
CA MET A 1 9.87 -12.38 13.07
C MET A 1 9.20 -11.65 14.22
N ALA A 2 9.34 -10.33 14.30
CA ALA A 2 8.63 -9.52 15.28
C ALA A 2 7.24 -9.20 14.70
N ILE A 3 6.18 -9.53 15.44
CA ILE A 3 4.80 -9.36 15.00
C ILE A 3 4.33 -7.97 15.46
N GLY A 4 4.10 -7.04 14.53
CA GLY A 4 3.55 -5.72 14.83
C GLY A 4 2.09 -5.82 15.28
N THR A 5 1.76 -5.23 16.43
CA THR A 5 0.41 -5.25 17.05
C THR A 5 -0.47 -4.08 16.60
N THR A 6 0.04 -3.15 15.79
CA THR A 6 -0.68 -1.92 15.44
C THR A 6 -1.21 -1.99 14.01
N LYS A 7 -2.54 -1.83 13.83
CA LYS A 7 -3.23 -1.90 12.53
C LYS A 7 -3.54 -0.52 11.94
N ARG A 8 -2.77 0.49 12.33
CA ARG A 8 -2.93 1.89 11.92
C ARG A 8 -1.55 2.55 11.83
N PRO A 9 -1.35 3.52 10.92
CA PRO A 9 -0.10 4.26 10.85
C PRO A 9 0.23 4.95 12.16
N THR A 10 1.46 4.76 12.64
CA THR A 10 2.02 5.46 13.80
C THR A 10 3.17 6.40 13.44
N VAL A 11 3.63 6.33 12.18
CA VAL A 11 4.66 7.18 11.60
C VAL A 11 4.13 7.86 10.33
N ASP A 12 4.70 8.99 9.97
CA ASP A 12 4.27 9.79 8.81
C ASP A 12 4.70 9.20 7.46
N GLY A 13 5.62 8.23 7.46
CA GLY A 13 6.16 7.56 6.28
C GLY A 13 7.17 8.38 5.47
N LEU A 14 7.66 9.50 6.01
CA LEU A 14 8.62 10.37 5.35
C LEU A 14 10.06 10.06 5.81
N ASN A 15 11.03 10.29 4.93
CA ASN A 15 12.46 10.04 5.21
C ASN A 15 13.12 11.13 6.06
N ALA A 16 12.43 12.27 6.22
CA ALA A 16 12.85 13.37 7.07
C ALA A 16 11.63 13.91 7.82
N ASN A 17 11.84 14.29 9.08
CA ASN A 17 10.82 14.97 9.87
C ASN A 17 10.45 16.29 9.18
N HIS A 18 9.18 16.42 8.80
CA HIS A 18 8.66 17.69 8.31
C HIS A 18 7.91 18.38 9.44
N ASN A 19 8.42 19.51 9.93
CA ASN A 19 7.76 20.35 10.95
C ASN A 19 6.47 21.03 10.43
N ARG A 20 5.92 20.54 9.31
CA ARG A 20 4.81 21.09 8.53
C ARG A 20 3.91 19.97 8.00
N LEU A 21 3.92 18.83 8.70
CA LEU A 21 2.95 17.76 8.49
C LEU A 21 1.57 18.31 8.84
N ASN A 22 0.67 18.21 7.87
CA ASN A 22 -0.71 18.62 8.01
C ASN A 22 -1.60 17.39 7.83
N MET A 23 -2.69 17.34 8.60
CA MET A 23 -3.63 16.23 8.57
C MET A 23 -5.06 16.77 8.59
N HIS A 24 -5.91 16.19 7.74
CA HIS A 24 -7.34 16.31 7.87
C HIS A 24 -8.01 14.96 7.66
N TYR A 25 -9.24 14.79 8.13
CA TYR A 25 -10.02 13.60 7.87
C TYR A 25 -11.41 13.91 7.35
N ILE A 26 -11.96 12.97 6.58
CA ILE A 26 -13.35 12.95 6.16
C ILE A 26 -13.94 11.63 6.67
N SER A 27 -15.13 11.67 7.25
CA SER A 27 -15.80 10.49 7.81
C SER A 27 -17.24 10.35 7.33
N ASN A 28 -17.75 9.13 7.35
CA ASN A 28 -19.16 8.79 7.16
C ASN A 28 -19.57 7.71 8.18
N ALA A 29 -20.80 7.19 8.06
CA ALA A 29 -21.33 6.19 8.98
C ALA A 29 -20.53 4.86 9.01
N TYR A 30 -19.74 4.59 7.98
CA TYR A 30 -19.03 3.32 7.78
C TYR A 30 -17.51 3.45 7.95
N GLY A 31 -16.97 4.65 8.11
CA GLY A 31 -15.53 4.80 8.09
C GLY A 31 -15.00 6.22 8.04
N TYR A 32 -13.69 6.32 7.83
CA TYR A 32 -12.99 7.59 7.66
C TYR A 32 -11.78 7.44 6.75
N THR A 33 -11.38 8.54 6.12
CA THR A 33 -10.11 8.69 5.42
C THR A 33 -9.35 9.85 6.04
N VAL A 34 -8.13 9.59 6.50
CA VAL A 34 -7.15 10.60 6.89
C VAL A 34 -6.29 10.93 5.68
N TYR A 35 -6.07 12.21 5.44
CA TYR A 35 -5.24 12.74 4.38
C TYR A 35 -4.01 13.40 5.01
N TYR A 36 -2.83 13.03 4.51
CA TYR A 36 -1.55 13.51 5.00
C TYR A 36 -0.91 14.36 3.90
N SER A 37 -0.58 15.61 4.23
CA SER A 37 0.06 16.57 3.34
C SER A 37 1.24 17.24 4.03
N VAL A 38 2.16 17.78 3.24
CA VAL A 38 3.27 18.61 3.73
C VAL A 38 3.14 19.98 3.09
N GLY A 39 2.97 21.01 3.92
CA GLY A 39 2.77 22.38 3.45
C GLY A 39 3.99 23.29 3.65
N ALA A 40 3.88 24.53 3.15
CA ALA A 40 4.84 25.58 3.46
C ALA A 40 4.73 26.09 4.91
N THR A 41 3.60 25.85 5.58
CA THR A 41 3.34 26.17 6.98
C THR A 41 2.66 24.99 7.67
N ALA A 42 2.92 24.86 8.97
CA ALA A 42 2.11 24.00 9.82
C ALA A 42 0.70 24.60 9.95
N LYS A 43 -0.31 23.75 9.88
CA LYS A 43 -1.71 24.13 10.01
C LYS A 43 -2.36 23.29 11.10
N GLU A 44 -3.37 23.87 11.73
CA GLU A 44 -4.21 23.16 12.69
C GLU A 44 -4.83 21.92 12.06
N PHE A 45 -4.99 20.87 12.87
CA PHE A 45 -5.69 19.67 12.45
C PHE A 45 -7.08 20.01 11.92
N ASN A 46 -7.46 19.44 10.78
CA ASN A 46 -8.74 19.72 10.10
C ASN A 46 -8.98 21.19 9.69
N ALA A 47 -7.94 22.04 9.61
CA ALA A 47 -8.11 23.37 9.05
C ALA A 47 -8.76 23.29 7.66
N SER A 48 -9.78 24.12 7.39
CA SER A 48 -10.57 24.05 6.15
C SER A 48 -9.73 24.18 4.88
N THR A 49 -8.60 24.89 4.95
CA THR A 49 -7.65 25.05 3.83
C THR A 49 -6.92 23.76 3.46
N LEU A 50 -6.95 22.73 4.30
CA LEU A 50 -6.31 21.43 4.03
C LEU A 50 -7.05 20.61 2.98
N ALA A 51 -8.35 20.86 2.78
CA ALA A 51 -9.15 20.15 1.79
C ALA A 51 -8.69 20.41 0.35
N SER A 52 -7.94 21.50 0.11
CA SER A 52 -7.36 21.83 -1.20
C SER A 52 -5.90 21.43 -1.34
N GLU A 53 -5.27 20.89 -0.29
CA GLU A 53 -3.89 20.42 -0.37
C GLU A 53 -3.81 19.10 -1.11
N THR A 54 -2.67 18.90 -1.79
CA THR A 54 -2.42 17.62 -2.44
C THR A 54 -1.76 16.67 -1.44
N PRO A 55 -2.44 15.58 -1.03
CA PRO A 55 -1.87 14.62 -0.10
C PRO A 55 -0.69 13.87 -0.73
N TYR A 56 0.28 13.51 0.11
CA TYR A 56 1.32 12.54 -0.24
C TYR A 56 0.91 11.12 0.16
N ALA A 57 -0.02 10.99 1.12
CA ALA A 57 -0.59 9.72 1.53
C ALA A 57 -2.01 9.87 2.10
N THR A 58 -2.74 8.76 2.13
CA THR A 58 -4.01 8.61 2.82
C THR A 58 -4.07 7.32 3.60
N PHE A 59 -4.82 7.34 4.69
CA PHE A 59 -5.19 6.15 5.46
C PHE A 59 -6.71 6.06 5.55
N ASN A 60 -7.29 5.01 4.96
CA ASN A 60 -8.71 4.74 4.99
C ASN A 60 -9.01 3.56 5.92
N LYS A 61 -10.09 3.70 6.69
CA LYS A 61 -10.73 2.63 7.44
C LYS A 61 -12.19 2.55 7.00
N THR A 62 -12.63 1.38 6.56
CA THR A 62 -14.01 1.15 6.10
C THR A 62 -14.58 -0.12 6.74
N ALA A 63 -15.77 -0.01 7.34
CA ALA A 63 -16.53 -1.14 7.85
C ALA A 63 -17.42 -1.74 6.77
N TYR A 64 -17.38 -3.06 6.65
CA TYR A 64 -18.22 -3.84 5.75
C TYR A 64 -19.29 -4.60 6.54
N VAL A 65 -20.31 -5.05 5.82
CA VAL A 65 -21.42 -5.85 6.38
C VAL A 65 -20.97 -7.22 6.91
N SER A 66 -19.83 -7.73 6.45
CA SER A 66 -19.30 -9.02 6.88
C SER A 66 -17.79 -9.14 6.66
N THR A 67 -17.16 -10.12 7.31
CA THR A 67 -15.75 -10.46 7.09
C THR A 67 -15.50 -10.89 5.65
N ALA A 68 -16.42 -11.67 5.05
CA ALA A 68 -16.30 -12.09 3.66
C ALA A 68 -16.31 -10.89 2.69
N ALA A 69 -17.16 -9.89 2.93
CA ALA A 69 -17.20 -8.69 2.12
C ALA A 69 -15.90 -7.86 2.24
N ALA A 70 -15.33 -7.74 3.45
CA ALA A 70 -14.03 -7.10 3.65
C ALA A 70 -12.89 -7.87 2.95
N VAL A 71 -12.90 -9.21 3.00
CA VAL A 71 -11.93 -10.09 2.31
C VAL A 71 -11.98 -9.88 0.81
N THR A 72 -13.16 -9.85 0.20
CA THR A 72 -13.31 -9.55 -1.22
C THR A 72 -12.78 -8.15 -1.56
N ALA A 73 -13.03 -7.17 -0.70
CA ALA A 73 -12.58 -5.79 -0.91
C ALA A 73 -11.06 -5.58 -0.79
N VAL A 74 -10.31 -6.53 -0.20
CA VAL A 74 -8.84 -6.49 -0.19
C VAL A 74 -8.28 -6.61 -1.60
N ASN A 75 -8.99 -7.26 -2.54
CA ASN A 75 -8.52 -7.56 -3.89
C ASN A 75 -7.17 -8.31 -3.87
N HIS A 76 -7.12 -9.40 -3.10
CA HIS A 76 -5.94 -10.27 -3.01
C HIS A 76 -5.78 -11.10 -4.29
N HIS A 77 -4.59 -11.07 -4.87
CA HIS A 77 -4.25 -11.83 -6.07
C HIS A 77 -3.47 -13.07 -5.69
N ALA A 78 -4.03 -14.26 -5.94
CA ALA A 78 -3.28 -15.50 -5.81
C ALA A 78 -2.14 -15.53 -6.83
N GLN A 79 -1.05 -16.22 -6.50
CA GLN A 79 0.01 -16.45 -7.47
C GLN A 79 -0.48 -17.43 -8.54
N GLU A 80 -0.35 -17.03 -9.79
CA GLU A 80 -0.81 -17.83 -10.92
C GLU A 80 0.21 -18.93 -11.28
N THR A 81 -0.30 -20.09 -11.67
CA THR A 81 0.53 -21.22 -12.08
C THR A 81 0.81 -21.19 -13.58
N GLY A 82 2.02 -21.58 -13.99
CA GLY A 82 2.39 -21.69 -15.40
C GLY A 82 2.94 -20.40 -16.02
N LEU A 83 3.06 -19.32 -15.24
CA LEU A 83 3.74 -18.10 -15.65
C LEU A 83 5.27 -18.20 -15.46
N PRO A 84 6.06 -17.42 -16.22
CA PRO A 84 7.49 -17.27 -15.97
C PRO A 84 7.78 -16.84 -14.52
N VAL A 85 8.78 -17.47 -13.91
CA VAL A 85 9.20 -17.21 -12.52
C VAL A 85 10.46 -16.34 -12.51
N ILE A 86 10.47 -15.34 -11.64
CA ILE A 86 11.58 -14.41 -11.42
C ILE A 86 12.05 -14.52 -9.97
N ASP A 87 13.35 -14.68 -9.78
CA ASP A 87 13.99 -14.57 -8.46
C ASP A 87 14.06 -13.10 -8.04
N LEU A 88 13.41 -12.79 -6.91
CA LEU A 88 13.37 -11.46 -6.31
C LEU A 88 14.41 -11.29 -5.20
N GLY A 89 15.18 -12.33 -4.89
CA GLY A 89 16.17 -12.36 -3.82
C GLY A 89 15.58 -12.74 -2.46
N SER A 90 16.44 -12.98 -1.48
CA SER A 90 16.05 -13.42 -0.12
C SER A 90 15.18 -14.68 -0.08
N GLY A 91 15.28 -15.54 -1.10
CA GLY A 91 14.45 -16.75 -1.24
C GLY A 91 13.02 -16.48 -1.72
N VAL A 92 12.70 -15.24 -2.13
CA VAL A 92 11.38 -14.87 -2.66
C VAL A 92 11.38 -15.03 -4.17
N GLN A 93 10.36 -15.70 -4.70
CA GLN A 93 10.11 -15.84 -6.13
C GLN A 93 8.75 -15.24 -6.47
N GLY A 94 8.67 -14.55 -7.61
CA GLY A 94 7.42 -14.02 -8.15
C GLY A 94 7.16 -14.54 -9.56
N THR A 95 5.90 -14.52 -9.97
CA THR A 95 5.49 -14.82 -11.34
C THR A 95 5.21 -13.54 -12.09
N ILE A 96 5.61 -13.48 -13.36
CA ILE A 96 5.37 -12.31 -14.20
C ILE A 96 4.43 -12.67 -15.35
N ASP A 97 3.32 -11.94 -15.43
CA ASP A 97 2.41 -11.94 -16.58
C ASP A 97 2.73 -10.71 -17.47
N ARG A 98 2.75 -10.91 -18.78
CA ARG A 98 2.99 -9.86 -19.78
C ARG A 98 1.98 -10.01 -20.90
N GLY A 99 1.16 -8.99 -21.10
CA GLY A 99 0.13 -9.00 -22.12
C GLY A 99 -0.45 -7.61 -22.38
N ALA A 100 -0.90 -7.36 -23.62
CA ALA A 100 -1.59 -6.14 -24.01
C ALA A 100 -0.90 -4.82 -23.59
N GLY A 101 0.44 -4.79 -23.59
CA GLY A 101 1.22 -3.60 -23.22
C GLY A 101 1.34 -3.35 -21.72
N GLN A 102 0.93 -4.31 -20.88
CA GLN A 102 1.10 -4.29 -19.42
C GLN A 102 1.97 -5.46 -18.97
N ALA A 103 2.59 -5.29 -17.80
CA ALA A 103 3.27 -6.35 -17.09
C ALA A 103 2.92 -6.31 -15.60
N TYR A 104 2.60 -7.47 -15.05
CA TYR A 104 2.28 -7.66 -13.64
C TYR A 104 3.22 -8.69 -13.04
N LEU A 105 3.99 -8.31 -12.03
CA LEU A 105 4.81 -9.24 -11.26
C LEU A 105 4.16 -9.44 -9.90
N THR A 106 3.77 -10.67 -9.60
CA THR A 106 3.03 -11.04 -8.38
C THR A 106 3.79 -12.09 -7.58
N TRP A 107 3.84 -11.94 -6.25
CA TRP A 107 4.33 -12.97 -5.34
C TRP A 107 3.51 -13.04 -4.06
N GLN A 108 3.59 -14.18 -3.36
CA GLN A 108 2.96 -14.38 -2.06
C GLN A 108 3.96 -14.19 -0.92
N ALA A 109 3.52 -13.53 0.15
CA ALA A 109 4.25 -13.35 1.40
C ALA A 109 3.32 -13.63 2.59
N GLY A 110 3.21 -14.90 2.98
CA GLY A 110 2.29 -15.32 4.04
C GLY A 110 0.83 -15.10 3.65
N ARG A 111 0.15 -14.16 4.33
CA ARG A 111 -1.25 -13.77 4.02
C ARG A 111 -1.36 -12.62 3.01
N TRP A 112 -0.22 -12.17 2.48
CA TRP A 112 -0.15 -11.04 1.57
C TRP A 112 0.08 -11.51 0.14
N SER A 113 -0.68 -10.93 -0.80
CA SER A 113 -0.28 -10.87 -2.20
C SER A 113 0.41 -9.54 -2.45
N VAL A 114 1.53 -9.55 -3.16
CA VAL A 114 2.17 -8.32 -3.62
C VAL A 114 2.20 -8.32 -5.13
N THR A 115 1.75 -7.23 -5.74
CA THR A 115 1.70 -7.04 -7.19
C THR A 115 2.40 -5.74 -7.56
N VAL A 116 3.31 -5.81 -8.54
CA VAL A 116 3.93 -4.64 -9.17
C VAL A 116 3.46 -4.58 -10.62
N HIS A 117 2.79 -3.50 -10.95
CA HIS A 117 2.36 -3.19 -12.30
C HIS A 117 3.37 -2.27 -13.00
N ALA A 118 3.63 -2.55 -14.26
CA ALA A 118 4.48 -1.78 -15.14
C ALA A 118 3.87 -1.69 -16.54
N SER A 119 4.21 -0.63 -17.28
CA SER A 119 3.82 -0.47 -18.66
C SER A 119 5.03 -0.68 -19.62
N PRO A 120 5.21 -1.90 -20.18
CA PRO A 120 6.25 -2.16 -21.18
C PRO A 120 6.21 -1.23 -22.39
N VAL A 121 5.03 -0.72 -22.79
CA VAL A 121 4.92 0.27 -23.88
C VAL A 121 5.59 1.61 -23.54
N MET A 122 5.74 1.92 -22.25
CA MET A 122 6.52 3.04 -21.74
C MET A 122 7.98 2.66 -21.40
N GLY A 123 8.43 1.46 -21.80
CA GLY A 123 9.78 0.95 -21.49
C GLY A 123 9.98 0.53 -20.04
N GLN A 124 8.90 0.29 -19.30
CA GLN A 124 8.96 -0.07 -17.87
C GLN A 124 9.06 -1.58 -17.67
N ASP A 125 9.69 -1.98 -16.57
CA ASP A 125 9.80 -3.35 -16.13
C ASP A 125 9.60 -3.45 -14.60
N PRO A 126 8.78 -4.40 -14.10
CA PRO A 126 8.45 -4.46 -12.68
C PRO A 126 9.54 -5.11 -11.82
N VAL A 127 10.57 -5.74 -12.40
CA VAL A 127 11.52 -6.59 -11.67
C VAL A 127 12.37 -5.78 -10.69
N ALA A 128 12.91 -4.64 -11.13
CA ALA A 128 13.79 -3.82 -10.29
C ALA A 128 13.07 -3.32 -9.03
N MET A 129 11.86 -2.78 -9.20
CA MET A 129 11.02 -2.33 -8.09
C MET A 129 10.61 -3.51 -7.19
N SER A 130 10.26 -4.67 -7.76
CA SER A 130 9.89 -5.86 -6.97
C SER A 130 11.04 -6.30 -6.04
N LYS A 131 12.28 -6.28 -6.52
CA LYS A 131 13.46 -6.57 -5.67
C LYS A 131 13.65 -5.55 -4.55
N GLN A 132 13.43 -4.26 -4.84
CA GLN A 132 13.46 -3.21 -3.83
C GLN A 132 12.37 -3.40 -2.77
N LEU A 133 11.16 -3.80 -3.17
CA LEU A 133 10.06 -4.07 -2.26
C LEU A 133 10.36 -5.26 -1.34
N VAL A 134 10.95 -6.34 -1.85
CA VAL A 134 11.41 -7.47 -1.02
C VAL A 134 12.40 -7.00 0.05
N ALA A 135 13.36 -6.13 -0.31
CA ALA A 135 14.28 -5.55 0.65
C ALA A 135 13.57 -4.67 1.71
N LEU A 136 12.59 -3.87 1.30
CA LEU A 136 11.78 -3.05 2.21
C LEU A 136 10.94 -3.90 3.16
N PHE A 137 10.31 -4.97 2.70
CA PHE A 137 9.54 -5.89 3.56
C PHE A 137 10.42 -6.69 4.53
N ASN A 138 11.71 -6.86 4.24
CA ASN A 138 12.66 -7.41 5.19
C ASN A 138 13.01 -6.41 6.32
N GLN A 139 12.88 -5.10 6.05
CA GLN A 139 13.15 -4.03 7.01
C GLN A 139 11.91 -3.62 7.81
N TYR A 140 10.74 -3.58 7.17
CA TYR A 140 9.48 -3.12 7.74
C TYR A 140 8.46 -4.25 7.71
N SER A 141 7.87 -4.56 8.87
CA SER A 141 6.88 -5.64 8.99
C SER A 141 5.47 -5.10 8.83
N LEU A 142 4.74 -5.59 7.83
CA LEU A 142 3.32 -5.27 7.69
C LEU A 142 2.47 -5.92 8.81
N PRO A 143 1.31 -5.33 9.16
CA PRO A 143 0.39 -5.92 10.12
C PRO A 143 -0.11 -7.26 9.60
N ILE A 144 -0.42 -8.18 10.51
CA ILE A 144 -0.98 -9.48 10.12
C ILE A 144 -2.47 -9.29 9.80
N PRO A 145 -2.92 -9.49 8.55
CA PRO A 145 -4.32 -9.46 8.20
C PRO A 145 -5.06 -10.62 8.87
N SER A 146 -6.34 -10.46 9.18
CA SER A 146 -7.08 -11.57 9.81
C SER A 146 -7.22 -12.77 8.87
N GLN A 147 -7.36 -12.54 7.55
CA GLN A 147 -7.32 -13.60 6.53
C GLN A 147 -6.39 -13.26 5.36
N VAL A 148 -6.59 -12.11 4.70
CA VAL A 148 -5.82 -11.71 3.51
C VAL A 148 -5.45 -10.24 3.52
N GLY A 149 -4.31 -9.93 2.91
CA GLY A 149 -3.86 -8.58 2.57
C GLY A 149 -3.37 -8.52 1.13
N ALA A 150 -3.35 -7.32 0.55
CA ALA A 150 -2.83 -7.05 -0.78
C ALA A 150 -2.02 -5.76 -0.78
N ALA A 151 -0.83 -5.81 -1.38
CA ALA A 151 -0.01 -4.64 -1.63
C ALA A 151 0.16 -4.48 -3.16
N ASN A 152 -0.35 -3.38 -3.71
CA ASN A 152 -0.30 -3.11 -5.14
C ASN A 152 0.52 -1.85 -5.37
N PHE A 153 1.50 -1.96 -6.23
CA PHE A 153 2.45 -0.91 -6.54
C PHE A 153 2.53 -0.72 -8.06
N ASP A 154 2.82 0.50 -8.48
CA ASP A 154 3.05 0.85 -9.87
C ASP A 154 4.48 1.37 -10.03
N VAL A 155 5.17 0.97 -11.10
CA VAL A 155 6.48 1.52 -11.45
C VAL A 155 6.42 3.03 -11.71
N THR A 156 5.26 3.53 -12.16
CA THR A 156 5.03 4.97 -12.32
C THR A 156 4.37 5.53 -11.08
N ASP A 157 4.94 6.56 -10.47
CA ASP A 157 4.21 7.40 -9.52
C ASP A 157 3.28 8.35 -10.31
N ASN A 158 1.98 8.09 -10.25
CA ASN A 158 0.96 8.94 -10.87
C ASN A 158 -0.06 9.49 -9.86
N GLY A 159 0.30 9.51 -8.57
CA GLY A 159 -0.61 9.94 -7.50
C GLY A 159 -0.54 9.03 -6.29
N LEU A 160 -1.68 8.59 -5.76
CA LEU A 160 -1.73 7.72 -4.57
C LEU A 160 -1.94 6.25 -4.96
N ASN A 161 -1.12 5.76 -5.89
CA ASN A 161 -1.27 4.44 -6.49
C ASN A 161 -0.42 3.35 -5.82
N GLN A 162 0.44 3.71 -4.88
CA GLN A 162 1.16 2.76 -4.05
C GLN A 162 0.25 2.39 -2.87
N THR A 163 -0.38 1.22 -2.92
CA THR A 163 -1.47 0.86 -2.01
C THR A 163 -1.18 -0.40 -1.22
N ILE A 164 -1.51 -0.37 0.07
CA ILE A 164 -1.43 -1.53 0.96
C ILE A 164 -2.77 -1.65 1.67
N THR A 165 -3.45 -2.77 1.46
CA THR A 165 -4.81 -3.02 1.93
C THR A 165 -4.84 -4.31 2.74
N TRP A 166 -5.42 -4.27 3.93
CA TRP A 166 -5.62 -5.45 4.76
C TRP A 166 -6.94 -5.36 5.51
N GLN A 167 -7.42 -6.50 5.99
CA GLN A 167 -8.63 -6.54 6.79
C GLN A 167 -8.41 -7.11 8.19
N GLU A 168 -9.27 -6.68 9.11
CA GLU A 168 -9.49 -7.26 10.43
C GLU A 168 -10.99 -7.52 10.63
N GLY A 169 -11.40 -8.79 10.55
CA GLY A 169 -12.82 -9.14 10.52
C GLY A 169 -13.54 -8.43 9.39
N ALA A 170 -14.59 -7.67 9.72
CA ALA A 170 -15.35 -6.88 8.75
C ALA A 170 -14.77 -5.47 8.49
N ILE A 171 -13.60 -5.13 9.03
CA ILE A 171 -12.99 -3.82 8.85
C ILE A 171 -11.86 -3.92 7.81
N LEU A 172 -11.91 -3.08 6.79
CA LEU A 172 -10.85 -2.88 5.82
C LEU A 172 -10.01 -1.66 6.20
N TYR A 173 -8.71 -1.80 6.09
CA TYR A 173 -7.73 -0.73 6.20
C TYR A 173 -6.99 -0.61 4.88
N LYS A 174 -6.75 0.62 4.43
CA LYS A 174 -6.00 0.91 3.22
C LYS A 174 -5.08 2.10 3.43
N VAL A 175 -3.80 1.91 3.16
CA VAL A 175 -2.84 3.00 2.95
C VAL A 175 -2.71 3.21 1.45
N SER A 176 -2.75 4.46 1.00
CA SER A 176 -2.37 4.86 -0.34
C SER A 176 -1.31 5.95 -0.26
N ALA A 177 -0.21 5.84 -0.99
CA ALA A 177 0.86 6.84 -0.99
C ALA A 177 1.43 7.07 -2.39
N ARG A 178 2.21 8.15 -2.52
CA ARG A 178 2.99 8.45 -3.72
C ARG A 178 4.19 7.54 -3.93
N SER A 179 4.82 7.11 -2.83
CA SER A 179 5.96 6.19 -2.89
C SER A 179 5.65 4.88 -2.16
N ALA A 180 6.22 3.80 -2.66
CA ALA A 180 6.09 2.49 -2.02
C ALA A 180 6.72 2.48 -0.63
N GLU A 181 7.85 3.17 -0.45
CA GLU A 181 8.51 3.29 0.85
C GLU A 181 7.60 3.97 1.88
N THR A 182 6.95 5.07 1.51
CA THR A 182 5.98 5.76 2.38
C THR A 182 4.80 4.86 2.71
N ALA A 183 4.22 4.16 1.72
CA ALA A 183 3.12 3.25 1.95
C ALA A 183 3.50 2.15 2.95
N ILE A 184 4.67 1.53 2.78
CA ILE A 184 5.17 0.46 3.64
C ILE A 184 5.42 0.95 5.06
N LYS A 185 6.11 2.09 5.22
CA LYS A 185 6.38 2.67 6.56
C LYS A 185 5.10 3.04 7.30
N MET A 186 4.13 3.62 6.60
CA MET A 186 2.84 3.96 7.21
C MET A 186 2.01 2.72 7.54
N ALA A 187 2.15 1.64 6.77
CA ALA A 187 1.42 0.41 7.05
C ALA A 187 2.04 -0.40 8.20
N SER A 188 3.37 -0.31 8.43
CA SER A 188 4.12 -1.11 9.42
C SER A 188 3.91 -0.75 10.88
#